data_AF-A0AB35YVN8-F1
#
_entry.id   AF-A0AB35YVN8-F1
#
_cell.length_a   1.000
_cell.length_b   1.000
_cell.length_c   1.000
_cell.angle_alpha   90.00
_cell.angle_beta   90.00
_cell.angle_gamma   90.00
#
_symmetry.space_group_name_H-M   'P 1'
#
loop_
_entity.id
_entity.type
_entity.pdbx_description
1 polymer ?
#
loop_
_entity_poly.entity_id
_entity_poly.type
_entity_poly.pdbx_seq_one_letter_code
_entity_poly.pdbx_strand_id
1 'polypeptide(L)'
;MKKTTLLLSCFVAFTGLVNSQSIADLPNVINNPQRTAPAPAAYFNNTNAVPMAEAVAGMTSTSFDPNQRIPFTGTYGDPNNNATAALVYDNGLVYNIPGPPMVSMLQDASLGMSTYGFGAQFGSSNSMADDMVLTGDFDITSIDVYAYQTGSAPPTIDAVYLQVWDGDPSGGGASVIWGDLTTNILDNTVTSDAFRQLESAPGDTSREIQLVKANTAGLSLTAGTYWIEYSFGGTGASGPWAPPIVITGDPTTGNALQNLAGVYGPAMDGGSGTPQGMPFQVYGDPIGGGGGACQEENPNDGTFENGFNCSSASAFMTANDVTVAAGEDFELTNITASIFANGGITNVDVNYYDDAAGLPGNLIGSQASATIDNQTVIGNNFGFDVNEIELTVTPFTFAGQAGSPTTYWVELSVTDGGATGSVFWVVTSSTMVGNPSAQFDAAWGIPDPLMDGVYIWEGNCNPLGVSDNALAGFSYYPNPVTDVLSLKAASNIEAVSIYNLLGQEVLRSEVGATTSDINLSGIATGAYVLKVTVNGQTGTYKILKN
;
A
#
# COMPACT_ATOMS: atom_id res chain seq x y z
N MET A 1 46.74 62.75 39.84
CA MET A 1 48.11 63.05 39.38
C MET A 1 48.62 61.84 38.61
N LYS A 2 49.27 62.07 37.46
CA LYS A 2 49.93 61.09 36.58
C LYS A 2 50.68 60.00 37.37
N LYS A 3 50.68 58.76 36.88
CA LYS A 3 51.87 58.16 36.25
C LYS A 3 51.67 56.69 35.85
N THR A 4 52.00 56.47 34.60
CA THR A 4 52.33 55.25 33.87
C THR A 4 53.60 54.57 34.44
N THR A 5 53.68 53.24 34.25
CA THR A 5 54.89 52.45 33.88
C THR A 5 55.52 51.47 34.91
N LEU A 6 55.38 50.17 34.54
CA LEU A 6 56.26 48.96 34.64
C LEU A 6 56.67 48.32 35.99
N LEU A 7 56.51 46.99 36.08
CA LEU A 7 57.54 45.91 36.03
C LEU A 7 56.83 44.54 36.23
N LEU A 8 56.85 43.58 35.28
CA LEU A 8 57.85 42.52 34.98
C LEU A 8 57.63 41.17 35.74
N SER A 9 57.77 40.06 35.00
CA SER A 9 57.82 38.60 35.34
C SER A 9 56.53 37.83 34.96
N CYS A 10 56.51 36.61 34.39
CA CYS A 10 57.51 35.56 34.21
C CYS A 10 57.14 34.64 33.01
N PHE A 11 58.13 33.88 32.52
CA PHE A 11 58.07 32.80 31.53
C PHE A 11 57.16 31.62 31.97
N VAL A 12 56.53 30.89 31.03
CA VAL A 12 56.70 29.45 30.72
C VAL A 12 55.68 29.03 29.64
N ALA A 13 56.19 28.42 28.55
CA ALA A 13 55.42 27.81 27.48
C ALA A 13 54.81 26.47 27.93
N PHE A 14 53.54 26.25 27.60
CA PHE A 14 52.82 25.01 27.91
C PHE A 14 53.10 23.95 26.84
N THR A 15 53.77 22.86 27.24
CA THR A 15 53.69 21.55 26.58
C THR A 15 52.63 20.73 27.30
N GLY A 16 51.66 20.18 26.57
CA GLY A 16 50.71 19.20 27.10
C GLY A 16 50.55 18.05 26.12
N LEU A 17 51.16 16.90 26.45
CA LEU A 17 50.94 15.63 25.78
C LEU A 17 49.52 15.11 26.05
N VAL A 18 48.98 14.55 24.98
CA VAL A 18 48.00 13.46 24.83
C VAL A 18 47.62 12.71 26.12
N ASN A 19 46.32 12.68 26.41
CA ASN A 19 45.67 11.55 27.05
C ASN A 19 44.26 11.37 26.46
N SER A 20 43.92 10.12 26.17
CA SER A 20 42.72 9.64 25.49
C SER A 20 41.45 9.80 26.34
N GLN A 21 40.36 10.33 25.76
CA GLN A 21 38.99 10.09 26.25
C GLN A 21 37.97 9.97 25.11
N SER A 22 37.19 8.89 25.25
CA SER A 22 35.91 8.45 24.67
C SER A 22 35.17 9.27 23.61
N ILE A 23 34.78 8.55 22.56
CA ILE A 23 33.66 8.82 21.65
C ILE A 23 32.35 8.87 22.46
N ALA A 24 31.80 10.07 22.62
CA ALA A 24 30.40 10.30 22.96
C ALA A 24 30.08 11.75 22.61
N ASP A 25 29.56 11.99 21.40
CA ASP A 25 28.67 13.10 21.06
C ASP A 25 28.32 13.05 19.57
N LEU A 26 27.37 12.17 19.21
CA LEU A 26 26.47 12.39 18.07
C LEU A 26 25.06 11.91 18.49
N PRO A 27 24.00 12.70 18.26
CA PRO A 27 22.66 12.42 18.77
C PRO A 27 22.01 11.22 18.09
N ASN A 28 21.47 10.36 18.95
CA ASN A 28 20.78 9.11 18.68
C ASN A 28 19.34 9.39 18.21
N VAL A 29 19.00 9.05 16.96
CA VAL A 29 17.61 9.05 16.46
C VAL A 29 17.19 7.60 16.21
N ILE A 30 16.85 6.92 17.30
CA ILE A 30 16.06 5.69 17.29
C ILE A 30 14.78 6.05 18.02
N ASN A 31 13.67 6.23 17.28
CA ASN A 31 12.27 6.07 17.70
C ASN A 31 11.33 6.69 16.66
N ASN A 32 10.76 5.87 15.78
CA ASN A 32 9.43 6.13 15.24
C ASN A 32 8.69 4.79 15.07
N PRO A 33 7.67 4.49 15.90
CA PRO A 33 6.99 3.20 15.92
C PRO A 33 5.65 3.29 15.18
N GLN A 34 5.64 3.09 13.86
CA GLN A 34 4.41 2.81 13.12
C GLN A 34 4.78 1.98 11.87
N ARG A 35 3.85 1.10 11.46
CA ARG A 35 3.75 0.45 10.13
C ARG A 35 4.35 -0.97 10.02
N THR A 36 3.55 -1.95 10.44
CA THR A 36 3.73 -3.37 10.14
C THR A 36 2.77 -3.79 9.01
N ALA A 37 3.30 -4.43 7.96
CA ALA A 37 2.54 -5.23 7.00
C ALA A 37 3.21 -6.61 6.81
N PRO A 38 2.46 -7.67 6.47
CA PRO A 38 2.97 -9.04 6.36
C PRO A 38 3.81 -9.27 5.09
N ALA A 39 4.70 -10.25 5.14
CA ALA A 39 5.63 -10.60 4.06
C ALA A 39 4.98 -11.48 2.96
N PRO A 40 5.54 -11.52 1.74
CA PRO A 40 5.03 -12.33 0.62
C PRO A 40 5.07 -13.85 0.88
N ALA A 41 4.16 -14.59 0.21
CA ALA A 41 3.95 -16.03 0.37
C ALA A 41 5.05 -16.95 -0.21
N ALA A 42 6.14 -16.41 -0.74
CA ALA A 42 7.22 -17.19 -1.40
C ALA A 42 8.11 -18.00 -0.43
N TYR A 43 7.87 -17.96 0.89
CA TYR A 43 8.69 -18.64 1.89
C TYR A 43 8.18 -20.01 2.36
N PHE A 44 7.11 -20.55 1.77
CA PHE A 44 6.60 -21.87 2.17
C PHE A 44 6.82 -22.92 1.07
N ASN A 45 7.84 -23.76 1.25
CA ASN A 45 7.73 -25.15 0.78
C ASN A 45 8.25 -26.14 1.84
N ASN A 46 7.30 -26.91 2.37
CA ASN A 46 7.48 -27.99 3.35
C ASN A 46 8.14 -29.21 2.69
N THR A 47 9.27 -29.70 3.21
CA THR A 47 9.40 -31.10 3.70
C THR A 47 10.82 -31.46 4.17
N ASN A 48 10.88 -31.91 5.44
CA ASN A 48 11.77 -32.93 6.03
C ASN A 48 13.23 -32.60 6.46
N ALA A 49 13.38 -32.41 7.79
CA ALA A 49 14.11 -33.28 8.74
C ALA A 49 15.51 -32.91 9.32
N VAL A 50 15.44 -32.42 10.58
CA VAL A 50 16.17 -32.84 11.83
C VAL A 50 17.58 -32.29 12.15
N PRO A 51 17.89 -31.98 13.45
CA PRO A 51 18.80 -30.91 13.90
C PRO A 51 20.08 -31.39 14.60
N MET A 52 21.06 -30.49 14.83
CA MET A 52 22.16 -30.69 15.79
C MET A 52 22.65 -29.35 16.35
N ALA A 53 22.60 -29.19 17.67
CA ALA A 53 23.10 -28.06 18.45
C ALA A 53 24.59 -28.25 18.84
N GLU A 54 25.33 -27.15 19.08
CA GLU A 54 26.01 -26.84 20.36
C GLU A 54 26.72 -25.48 20.31
N ALA A 55 26.34 -24.59 21.24
CA ALA A 55 26.98 -23.32 21.58
C ALA A 55 28.22 -23.57 22.49
N VAL A 56 29.08 -22.64 22.91
CA VAL A 56 28.92 -21.41 23.73
C VAL A 56 30.33 -20.75 23.74
N ALA A 57 30.57 -19.43 23.73
CA ALA A 57 30.27 -18.47 24.80
C ALA A 57 30.59 -17.02 24.39
N GLY A 58 29.70 -16.08 24.77
CA GLY A 58 30.16 -14.75 25.21
C GLY A 58 29.46 -13.48 24.72
N MET A 59 28.17 -13.45 24.40
CA MET A 59 27.30 -12.26 24.58
C MET A 59 25.88 -12.73 24.90
N THR A 60 25.29 -12.19 25.97
CA THR A 60 24.03 -12.64 26.57
C THR A 60 22.84 -11.75 26.19
N SER A 61 21.68 -12.42 26.06
CA SER A 61 20.29 -11.94 25.87
C SER A 61 19.95 -11.31 24.52
N THR A 62 18.92 -11.73 23.78
CA THR A 62 17.92 -12.82 23.89
C THR A 62 17.32 -12.93 22.48
N SER A 63 17.19 -14.16 21.95
CA SER A 63 16.53 -14.55 20.69
C SER A 63 16.96 -13.83 19.39
N PHE A 64 17.93 -14.40 18.68
CA PHE A 64 17.98 -14.25 17.23
C PHE A 64 16.85 -15.12 16.65
N ASP A 65 15.82 -14.48 16.13
CA ASP A 65 14.70 -15.11 15.44
C ASP A 65 15.08 -15.21 13.95
N PRO A 66 14.99 -16.38 13.30
CA PRO A 66 15.14 -16.47 11.84
C PRO A 66 14.08 -15.64 11.07
N ASN A 67 13.11 -15.02 11.75
CA ASN A 67 12.21 -13.98 11.22
C ASN A 67 12.70 -12.53 11.45
N GLN A 68 13.98 -12.31 11.79
CA GLN A 68 14.46 -10.96 12.12
C GLN A 68 14.74 -10.12 10.86
N ARG A 69 13.69 -9.40 10.47
CA ARG A 69 13.54 -8.32 9.48
C ARG A 69 14.56 -7.19 9.69
N ILE A 70 15.21 -6.71 8.63
CA ILE A 70 15.91 -5.41 8.65
C ILE A 70 14.91 -4.31 8.24
N PRO A 71 14.76 -3.23 9.04
CA PRO A 71 13.72 -2.24 8.87
C PRO A 71 13.91 -1.36 7.63
N PHE A 72 12.84 -1.25 6.85
CA PHE A 72 12.60 -0.23 5.84
C PHE A 72 12.41 1.14 6.53
N THR A 73 13.22 2.14 6.16
CA THR A 73 13.07 3.52 6.64
C THR A 73 12.55 4.43 5.53
N GLY A 74 11.23 4.53 5.39
CA GLY A 74 10.62 5.53 4.51
C GLY A 74 9.12 5.34 4.29
N THR A 75 8.28 6.10 4.99
CA THR A 75 6.91 6.33 4.53
C THR A 75 6.96 7.43 3.47
N TYR A 76 6.39 7.20 2.28
CA TYR A 76 5.88 8.28 1.43
C TYR A 76 4.36 8.09 1.32
N GLY A 77 3.63 8.70 2.25
CA GLY A 77 2.27 9.16 1.98
C GLY A 77 2.40 10.58 1.44
N ASP A 78 1.64 10.91 0.40
CA ASP A 78 1.52 12.30 -0.03
C ASP A 78 0.94 13.14 1.14
N PRO A 79 1.66 14.16 1.65
CA PRO A 79 1.13 15.04 2.67
C PRO A 79 0.04 16.01 2.16
N ASN A 80 -0.37 15.94 0.88
CA ASN A 80 -1.25 16.95 0.27
C ASN A 80 -2.53 16.43 -0.39
N ASN A 81 -2.87 15.13 -0.27
CA ASN A 81 -4.11 14.58 -0.85
C ASN A 81 -4.31 15.00 -2.33
N ASN A 82 -3.24 15.02 -3.11
CA ASN A 82 -3.26 15.23 -4.54
C ASN A 82 -3.19 13.87 -5.23
N ALA A 83 -4.14 13.61 -6.13
CA ALA A 83 -4.28 12.37 -6.89
C ALA A 83 -3.04 12.04 -7.76
N THR A 84 -1.98 11.52 -7.15
CA THR A 84 -0.86 10.85 -7.79
C THR A 84 -0.83 9.41 -7.31
N ALA A 85 -0.76 8.46 -8.25
CA ALA A 85 -0.86 7.02 -7.99
C ALA A 85 0.01 6.54 -6.83
N ALA A 86 -0.55 5.65 -5.99
CA ALA A 86 0.12 5.14 -4.81
C ALA A 86 1.19 4.10 -5.17
N LEU A 87 2.30 4.06 -4.44
CA LEU A 87 3.24 2.94 -4.49
C LEU A 87 2.57 1.70 -3.88
N VAL A 88 2.38 0.64 -4.67
CA VAL A 88 1.67 -0.58 -4.26
C VAL A 88 2.61 -1.78 -4.04
N TYR A 89 3.81 -1.76 -4.63
CA TYR A 89 4.83 -2.79 -4.42
C TYR A 89 6.25 -2.21 -4.63
N ASP A 90 7.21 -2.65 -3.84
CA ASP A 90 8.63 -2.31 -3.96
C ASP A 90 9.46 -3.57 -3.75
N ASN A 91 10.23 -3.96 -4.78
CA ASN A 91 11.00 -5.19 -4.79
C ASN A 91 12.40 -5.04 -4.19
N GLY A 92 12.73 -3.94 -3.51
CA GLY A 92 13.95 -3.81 -2.72
C GLY A 92 14.96 -2.79 -3.24
N LEU A 93 16.08 -2.69 -2.52
CA LEU A 93 16.97 -1.54 -2.60
C LEU A 93 17.90 -1.57 -3.82
N VAL A 94 17.93 -0.46 -4.56
CA VAL A 94 18.91 -0.21 -5.62
C VAL A 94 20.27 0.29 -5.10
N TYR A 95 20.33 0.82 -3.87
CA TYR A 95 21.55 1.28 -3.19
C TYR A 95 21.58 0.83 -1.73
N ASN A 96 22.79 0.59 -1.19
CA ASN A 96 23.01 0.15 0.20
C ASN A 96 23.90 1.12 1.01
N ILE A 97 24.39 2.18 0.37
CA ILE A 97 25.06 3.29 1.06
C ILE A 97 24.32 4.59 0.68
N PRO A 98 23.67 5.25 1.65
CA PRO A 98 22.99 6.52 1.41
C PRO A 98 24.00 7.68 1.29
N GLY A 99 23.64 8.72 0.53
CA GLY A 99 24.41 9.95 0.42
C GLY A 99 24.17 10.67 -0.91
N PRO A 100 24.74 11.87 -1.11
CA PRO A 100 24.95 12.43 -2.44
C PRO A 100 26.43 12.27 -2.88
N PRO A 101 26.74 11.46 -3.91
CA PRO A 101 25.84 10.52 -4.58
C PRO A 101 25.57 9.27 -3.73
N MET A 102 24.49 8.55 -4.04
CA MET A 102 24.20 7.25 -3.43
C MET A 102 25.11 6.17 -4.04
N VAL A 103 25.37 5.10 -3.30
CA VAL A 103 26.21 4.00 -3.81
C VAL A 103 25.48 2.67 -3.72
N SER A 104 25.37 2.02 -4.89
CA SER A 104 25.03 0.61 -5.03
C SER A 104 26.32 -0.18 -4.97
N MET A 105 26.75 -0.59 -3.78
CA MET A 105 28.04 -1.25 -3.57
C MET A 105 27.92 -2.75 -3.75
N LEU A 106 28.68 -3.29 -4.70
CA LEU A 106 28.94 -4.72 -4.86
C LEU A 106 30.06 -5.13 -3.90
N GLN A 107 29.76 -6.07 -3.00
CA GLN A 107 30.68 -6.56 -1.95
C GLN A 107 31.65 -7.61 -2.49
N ASP A 108 32.49 -7.21 -3.43
CA ASP A 108 33.44 -8.10 -4.11
C ASP A 108 34.58 -8.57 -3.20
N ALA A 109 35.00 -7.76 -2.23
CA ALA A 109 36.05 -8.13 -1.28
C ALA A 109 35.51 -8.95 -0.09
N SER A 110 34.37 -8.54 0.47
CA SER A 110 33.81 -9.15 1.68
C SER A 110 32.97 -10.39 1.42
N LEU A 111 32.25 -10.44 0.29
CA LEU A 111 31.33 -11.54 -0.05
C LEU A 111 31.75 -12.30 -1.33
N GLY A 112 32.83 -11.87 -2.00
CA GLY A 112 33.32 -12.52 -3.22
C GLY A 112 32.40 -12.36 -4.42
N MET A 113 31.48 -11.39 -4.38
CA MET A 113 30.52 -11.15 -5.46
C MET A 113 31.21 -10.51 -6.68
N SER A 114 30.70 -10.73 -7.89
CA SER A 114 31.36 -10.20 -9.11
C SER A 114 30.41 -9.68 -10.20
N THR A 115 29.10 -9.79 -10.02
CA THR A 115 28.12 -9.33 -11.01
C THR A 115 27.75 -7.86 -10.79
N TYR A 116 28.25 -6.98 -11.66
CA TYR A 116 27.87 -5.57 -11.66
C TYR A 116 26.41 -5.33 -12.06
N GLY A 117 25.87 -6.16 -12.93
CA GLY A 117 24.51 -6.07 -13.47
C GLY A 117 24.28 -7.14 -14.53
N PHE A 118 23.01 -7.41 -14.79
CA PHE A 118 22.58 -8.40 -15.77
C PHE A 118 22.23 -7.73 -17.09
N GLY A 119 22.51 -8.42 -18.20
CA GLY A 119 22.18 -7.90 -19.52
C GLY A 119 20.67 -7.91 -19.73
N ALA A 120 20.11 -6.75 -20.09
CA ALA A 120 18.69 -6.55 -20.37
C ALA A 120 18.51 -5.80 -21.70
N GLN A 121 19.34 -6.14 -22.70
CA GLN A 121 19.38 -5.44 -23.98
C GLN A 121 18.30 -5.96 -24.94
N PHE A 122 17.39 -5.08 -25.35
CA PHE A 122 16.37 -5.40 -26.36
C PHE A 122 16.98 -5.92 -27.66
N GLY A 123 18.03 -5.27 -28.17
CA GLY A 123 18.71 -5.65 -29.43
C GLY A 123 19.39 -7.03 -29.40
N SER A 124 19.64 -7.59 -28.21
CA SER A 124 20.19 -8.94 -28.02
C SER A 124 19.12 -9.94 -27.58
N SER A 125 17.86 -9.52 -27.49
CA SER A 125 16.76 -10.32 -26.92
C SER A 125 17.06 -10.82 -25.50
N ASN A 126 17.68 -9.94 -24.70
CA ASN A 126 17.94 -10.20 -23.29
C ASN A 126 16.93 -9.42 -22.43
N SER A 127 16.41 -10.05 -21.39
CA SER A 127 15.49 -9.45 -20.43
C SER A 127 15.73 -9.97 -19.02
N MET A 128 15.23 -9.22 -18.04
CA MET A 128 15.16 -9.63 -16.65
C MET A 128 13.71 -9.83 -16.25
N ALA A 129 13.44 -10.84 -15.44
CA ALA A 129 12.14 -11.03 -14.82
C ALA A 129 12.28 -11.24 -13.31
N ASP A 130 11.34 -10.73 -12.54
CA ASP A 130 11.27 -10.96 -11.09
C ASP A 130 9.81 -10.87 -10.62
N ASP A 131 9.50 -11.51 -9.49
CA ASP A 131 8.12 -11.60 -9.01
C ASP A 131 7.69 -10.43 -8.13
N MET A 132 6.39 -10.18 -8.14
CA MET A 132 5.70 -9.28 -7.23
C MET A 132 4.49 -9.98 -6.64
N VAL A 133 4.14 -9.58 -5.42
CA VAL A 133 2.92 -10.05 -4.74
C VAL A 133 2.06 -8.86 -4.39
N LEU A 134 0.88 -8.79 -5.00
CA LEU A 134 -0.13 -7.78 -4.71
C LEU A 134 -1.11 -8.33 -3.67
N THR A 135 -1.43 -7.53 -2.66
CA THR A 135 -2.39 -7.89 -1.60
C THR A 135 -3.79 -7.33 -1.86
N GLY A 136 -3.98 -6.58 -2.94
CA GLY A 136 -5.23 -5.97 -3.34
C GLY A 136 -5.31 -5.85 -4.86
N ASP A 137 -6.46 -5.38 -5.33
CA ASP A 137 -6.74 -5.19 -6.75
C ASP A 137 -6.34 -3.76 -7.16
N PHE A 138 -5.56 -3.62 -8.22
CA PHE A 138 -4.96 -2.35 -8.63
C PHE A 138 -4.91 -2.17 -10.15
N ASP A 139 -5.28 -0.97 -10.59
CA ASP A 139 -4.98 -0.40 -11.89
C ASP A 139 -3.55 0.14 -11.80
N ILE A 140 -2.61 -0.62 -12.34
CA ILE A 140 -1.19 -0.27 -12.29
C ILE A 140 -0.95 0.87 -13.26
N THR A 141 -0.57 2.02 -12.72
CA THR A 141 -0.34 3.26 -13.50
C THR A 141 1.08 3.32 -14.06
N SER A 142 2.06 2.80 -13.33
CA SER A 142 3.45 2.74 -13.80
C SER A 142 4.27 1.70 -13.05
N ILE A 143 5.28 1.18 -13.73
CA ILE A 143 6.33 0.36 -13.12
C ILE A 143 7.66 1.04 -13.37
N ASP A 144 8.40 1.30 -12.30
CA ASP A 144 9.73 1.88 -12.33
C ASP A 144 10.76 0.77 -12.19
N VAL A 145 11.69 0.69 -13.15
CA VAL A 145 12.80 -0.26 -13.19
C VAL A 145 14.12 0.50 -13.33
N TYR A 146 15.24 -0.17 -13.06
CA TYR A 146 16.54 0.50 -13.01
C TYR A 146 17.50 -0.05 -14.06
N ALA A 147 18.30 0.84 -14.65
CA ALA A 147 19.31 0.46 -15.64
C ALA A 147 20.52 1.39 -15.63
N TYR A 148 21.64 0.94 -16.19
CA TYR A 148 22.78 1.81 -16.50
C TYR A 148 23.47 1.41 -17.80
N GLN A 149 24.26 2.33 -18.38
CA GLN A 149 25.17 2.08 -19.49
C GLN A 149 26.59 2.52 -19.11
N THR A 150 27.52 1.58 -19.05
CA THR A 150 28.88 1.85 -18.57
C THR A 150 29.59 2.91 -19.43
N GLY A 151 30.15 3.92 -18.76
CA GLY A 151 30.93 4.99 -19.36
C GLY A 151 30.14 6.00 -20.19
N SER A 152 28.80 5.96 -20.13
CA SER A 152 27.93 6.91 -20.82
C SER A 152 27.40 7.96 -19.84
N ALA A 153 27.13 9.18 -20.32
CA ALA A 153 26.54 10.24 -19.51
C ALA A 153 25.00 10.17 -19.60
N PRO A 154 24.28 9.83 -18.51
CA PRO A 154 22.82 9.75 -18.50
C PRO A 154 22.10 11.07 -18.81
N PRO A 155 20.80 11.02 -19.18
CA PRO A 155 20.02 9.81 -19.45
C PRO A 155 20.41 9.17 -20.80
N THR A 156 20.50 7.85 -20.83
CA THR A 156 20.89 7.09 -22.02
C THR A 156 19.92 5.97 -22.38
N ILE A 157 18.97 5.64 -21.50
CA ILE A 157 17.89 4.70 -21.79
C ILE A 157 16.82 5.44 -22.60
N ASP A 158 16.51 4.93 -23.78
CA ASP A 158 15.58 5.56 -24.74
C ASP A 158 14.35 4.68 -25.06
N ALA A 159 14.32 3.46 -24.53
CA ALA A 159 13.14 2.60 -24.58
C ALA A 159 13.10 1.61 -23.39
N VAL A 160 11.90 1.26 -22.97
CA VAL A 160 11.63 0.12 -22.09
C VAL A 160 10.49 -0.70 -22.69
N TYR A 161 10.70 -2.02 -22.74
CA TYR A 161 9.73 -3.00 -23.20
C TYR A 161 9.41 -3.91 -22.03
N LEU A 162 8.15 -4.04 -21.65
CA LEU A 162 7.74 -4.74 -20.44
C LEU A 162 6.48 -5.56 -20.69
N GLN A 163 6.46 -6.75 -20.10
CA GLN A 163 5.28 -7.59 -20.03
C GLN A 163 5.10 -8.16 -18.62
N VAL A 164 3.86 -8.51 -18.28
CA VAL A 164 3.48 -9.10 -17.00
C VAL A 164 2.99 -10.52 -17.23
N TRP A 165 3.50 -11.44 -16.42
CA TRP A 165 3.16 -12.85 -16.44
C TRP A 165 2.33 -13.25 -15.23
N ASP A 166 1.36 -14.13 -15.46
CA ASP A 166 0.76 -14.98 -14.46
C ASP A 166 1.54 -16.29 -14.41
N GLY A 167 2.35 -16.47 -13.36
CA GLY A 167 3.28 -17.57 -13.17
C GLY A 167 4.74 -17.30 -13.61
N ASP A 168 5.64 -18.17 -13.17
CA ASP A 168 7.09 -18.13 -13.45
C ASP A 168 7.37 -18.30 -14.97
N PRO A 169 7.99 -17.31 -15.64
CA PRO A 169 8.27 -17.35 -17.08
C PRO A 169 9.12 -18.53 -17.56
N SER A 170 9.90 -19.16 -16.67
CA SER A 170 10.70 -20.36 -16.98
C SER A 170 9.88 -21.66 -16.92
N GLY A 171 8.68 -21.63 -16.35
CA GLY A 171 7.81 -22.78 -16.14
C GLY A 171 6.85 -23.06 -17.31
N GLY A 172 6.48 -24.33 -17.50
CA GLY A 172 5.59 -24.77 -18.59
C GLY A 172 4.09 -24.39 -18.46
N GLY A 173 3.74 -23.54 -17.49
CA GLY A 173 2.35 -23.14 -17.20
C GLY A 173 2.11 -21.63 -17.11
N ALA A 174 3.14 -20.81 -17.26
CA ALA A 174 3.00 -19.36 -17.20
C ALA A 174 2.39 -18.78 -18.48
N SER A 175 1.71 -17.65 -18.36
CA SER A 175 1.25 -16.89 -19.52
C SER A 175 1.40 -15.40 -19.32
N VAL A 176 1.79 -14.70 -20.39
CA VAL A 176 1.72 -13.25 -20.45
C VAL A 176 0.25 -12.83 -20.36
N ILE A 177 -0.05 -11.94 -19.43
CA ILE A 177 -1.40 -11.40 -19.20
C ILE A 177 -1.54 -9.95 -19.62
N TRP A 178 -0.42 -9.23 -19.79
CA TRP A 178 -0.40 -7.85 -20.25
C TRP A 178 0.97 -7.46 -20.82
N GLY A 179 1.00 -6.53 -21.77
CA GLY A 179 2.22 -6.01 -22.38
C GLY A 179 2.88 -6.97 -23.37
N ASP A 180 4.05 -6.57 -23.86
CA ASP A 180 4.91 -7.35 -24.75
C ASP A 180 6.35 -6.80 -24.73
N LEU A 181 7.31 -7.58 -25.22
CA LEU A 181 8.72 -7.17 -25.31
C LEU A 181 9.08 -6.51 -26.65
N THR A 182 8.15 -5.87 -27.35
CA THR A 182 8.35 -5.23 -28.66
C THR A 182 7.84 -3.79 -28.75
N THR A 183 6.86 -3.43 -27.93
CA THR A 183 6.26 -2.10 -27.83
C THR A 183 7.01 -1.28 -26.79
N ASN A 184 7.57 -0.14 -27.20
CA ASN A 184 8.21 0.79 -26.27
C ASN A 184 7.14 1.51 -25.43
N ILE A 185 7.20 1.36 -24.11
CA ILE A 185 6.27 1.98 -23.16
C ILE A 185 6.97 2.98 -22.23
N LEU A 186 8.13 3.50 -22.63
CA LEU A 186 8.86 4.50 -21.87
C LEU A 186 8.03 5.78 -21.67
N ASP A 187 7.82 6.15 -20.41
CA ASP A 187 7.26 7.44 -20.02
C ASP A 187 8.38 8.47 -19.82
N ASN A 188 9.32 8.15 -18.92
CA ASN A 188 10.43 9.02 -18.59
C ASN A 188 11.67 8.24 -18.11
N THR A 189 12.84 8.83 -18.24
CA THR A 189 14.08 8.35 -17.63
C THR A 189 14.76 9.49 -16.89
N VAL A 190 15.10 9.26 -15.62
CA VAL A 190 15.82 10.22 -14.77
C VAL A 190 17.02 9.56 -14.12
N THR A 191 18.02 10.35 -13.73
CA THR A 191 19.13 9.84 -12.91
C THR A 191 18.58 9.48 -11.52
N SER A 192 19.06 8.37 -10.95
CA SER A 192 18.75 8.04 -9.56
C SER A 192 19.74 8.67 -8.57
N ASP A 193 20.77 9.38 -9.05
CA ASP A 193 21.93 9.85 -8.29
C ASP A 193 22.74 8.72 -7.60
N ALA A 194 22.47 7.45 -7.96
CA ALA A 194 23.17 6.29 -7.43
C ALA A 194 24.21 5.73 -8.42
N PHE A 195 25.38 5.34 -7.92
CA PHE A 195 26.44 4.73 -8.73
C PHE A 195 26.70 3.28 -8.33
N ARG A 196 26.81 2.39 -9.32
CA ARG A 196 27.22 1.00 -9.12
C ARG A 196 28.74 0.90 -8.98
N GLN A 197 29.21 0.50 -7.80
CA GLN A 197 30.64 0.47 -7.44
C GLN A 197 31.05 -0.89 -6.86
N LEU A 198 32.35 -1.18 -6.89
CA LEU A 198 32.94 -2.27 -6.11
C LEU A 198 33.35 -1.76 -4.72
N GLU A 199 33.27 -2.63 -3.73
CA GLU A 199 33.91 -2.41 -2.43
C GLU A 199 35.42 -2.20 -2.59
N SER A 200 36.07 -2.92 -3.51
CA SER A 200 37.50 -2.77 -3.82
C SER A 200 37.85 -1.54 -4.68
N ALA A 201 36.86 -0.88 -5.29
CA ALA A 201 37.05 0.30 -6.15
C ALA A 201 36.01 1.40 -5.85
N PRO A 202 36.05 2.00 -4.64
CA PRO A 202 35.13 3.06 -4.26
C PRO A 202 35.38 4.34 -5.08
N GLY A 203 34.33 5.08 -5.36
CA GLY A 203 34.37 6.33 -6.14
C GLY A 203 34.30 6.15 -7.66
N ASP A 204 34.11 4.93 -8.16
CA ASP A 204 33.83 4.69 -9.59
C ASP A 204 32.51 5.38 -9.98
N THR A 205 32.56 6.22 -11.01
CA THR A 205 31.43 6.98 -11.55
C THR A 205 30.98 6.49 -12.92
N SER A 206 31.57 5.42 -13.44
CA SER A 206 31.30 4.93 -14.79
C SER A 206 29.94 4.24 -14.94
N ARG A 207 29.21 3.99 -13.85
CA ARG A 207 27.92 3.27 -13.87
C ARG A 207 26.88 4.01 -13.02
N GLU A 208 26.48 5.17 -13.50
CA GLU A 208 25.35 5.90 -12.93
C GLU A 208 24.05 5.19 -13.27
N ILE A 209 23.29 4.84 -12.23
CA ILE A 209 22.00 4.16 -12.34
C ILE A 209 20.92 5.19 -12.71
N GLN A 210 20.06 4.79 -13.62
CA GLN A 210 18.92 5.56 -14.10
C GLN A 210 17.64 4.86 -13.64
N LEU A 211 16.67 5.65 -13.19
CA LEU A 211 15.29 5.25 -12.97
C LEU A 211 14.56 5.35 -14.31
N VAL A 212 13.98 4.24 -14.77
CA VAL A 212 13.27 4.12 -16.04
C VAL A 212 11.81 3.83 -15.74
N LYS A 213 10.96 4.83 -15.98
CA LYS A 213 9.52 4.75 -15.71
C LYS A 213 8.78 4.23 -16.93
N ALA A 214 8.09 3.10 -16.76
CA ALA A 214 7.25 2.49 -17.78
C ALA A 214 5.77 2.88 -17.56
N ASN A 215 5.09 3.32 -18.62
CA ASN A 215 3.65 3.59 -18.60
C ASN A 215 2.87 2.28 -18.80
N THR A 216 2.08 1.89 -17.80
CA THR A 216 1.34 0.62 -17.81
C THR A 216 -0.15 0.80 -18.07
N ALA A 217 -0.53 1.79 -18.88
CA ALA A 217 -1.93 2.08 -19.17
C ALA A 217 -2.75 0.82 -19.55
N GLY A 218 -3.82 0.58 -18.78
CA GLY A 218 -4.72 -0.56 -18.98
C GLY A 218 -4.25 -1.88 -18.35
N LEU A 219 -3.21 -1.85 -17.52
CA LEU A 219 -2.83 -2.98 -16.67
C LEU A 219 -3.67 -2.96 -15.39
N SER A 220 -4.54 -3.96 -15.26
CA SER A 220 -5.36 -4.19 -14.08
C SER A 220 -5.01 -5.55 -13.50
N LEU A 221 -4.60 -5.59 -12.24
CA LEU A 221 -4.19 -6.82 -11.56
C LEU A 221 -5.01 -7.00 -10.28
N THR A 222 -5.45 -8.23 -10.02
CA THR A 222 -6.06 -8.59 -8.74
C THR A 222 -4.98 -8.90 -7.70
N ALA A 223 -5.35 -9.10 -6.45
CA ALA A 223 -4.46 -9.70 -5.47
C ALA A 223 -3.91 -11.05 -5.99
N GLY A 224 -2.61 -11.26 -5.87
CA GLY A 224 -1.94 -12.43 -6.46
C GLY A 224 -0.45 -12.26 -6.63
N THR A 225 0.19 -13.32 -7.15
CA THR A 225 1.61 -13.33 -7.49
C THR A 225 1.78 -13.24 -9.00
N TYR A 226 2.58 -12.28 -9.46
CA TYR A 226 2.86 -12.04 -10.87
C TYR A 226 4.36 -11.90 -11.07
N TRP A 227 4.82 -12.06 -12.31
CA TRP A 227 6.19 -11.72 -12.68
C TRP A 227 6.18 -10.55 -13.64
N ILE A 228 7.04 -9.56 -13.39
CA ILE A 228 7.32 -8.52 -14.39
C ILE A 228 8.53 -8.98 -15.19
N GLU A 229 8.52 -8.77 -16.50
CA GLU A 229 9.68 -9.00 -17.37
C GLU A 229 9.95 -7.75 -18.20
N TYR A 230 11.20 -7.30 -18.24
CA TYR A 230 11.58 -6.07 -18.92
C TYR A 230 12.91 -6.16 -19.68
N SER A 231 13.00 -5.37 -20.76
CA SER A 231 14.23 -5.10 -21.51
C SER A 231 14.32 -3.62 -21.91
N PHE A 232 15.51 -3.17 -22.28
CA PHE A 232 15.77 -1.76 -22.56
C PHE A 232 16.40 -1.53 -23.94
N GLY A 233 16.03 -0.40 -24.54
CA GLY A 233 16.85 0.30 -25.53
C GLY A 233 17.82 1.26 -24.85
N GLY A 234 18.91 1.60 -25.52
CA GLY A 234 19.80 2.65 -25.03
C GLY A 234 20.76 3.17 -26.09
N THR A 235 21.22 4.39 -25.90
CA THR A 235 22.09 5.11 -26.85
C THR A 235 23.58 4.90 -26.61
N GLY A 236 23.95 4.34 -25.45
CA GLY A 236 25.34 4.06 -25.06
C GLY A 236 25.95 2.82 -25.73
N ALA A 237 27.28 2.75 -25.73
CA ALA A 237 28.04 1.64 -26.34
C ALA A 237 28.12 0.36 -25.47
N SER A 238 27.58 0.41 -24.25
CA SER A 238 27.57 -0.70 -23.29
C SER A 238 26.16 -0.88 -22.73
N GLY A 239 25.77 -2.12 -22.43
CA GLY A 239 24.46 -2.40 -21.86
C GLY A 239 23.32 -2.15 -22.86
N PRO A 240 22.12 -1.79 -22.38
CA PRO A 240 21.75 -1.53 -20.98
C PRO A 240 21.94 -2.71 -20.02
N TRP A 241 22.27 -2.41 -18.77
CA TRP A 241 22.45 -3.38 -17.68
C TRP A 241 21.46 -3.12 -16.56
N ALA A 242 20.77 -4.16 -16.09
CA ALA A 242 19.91 -4.11 -14.90
C ALA A 242 20.79 -4.34 -13.64
N PRO A 243 20.86 -3.40 -12.69
CA PRO A 243 21.59 -3.58 -11.44
C PRO A 243 20.80 -4.50 -10.50
N PRO A 244 21.43 -5.44 -9.79
CA PRO A 244 20.75 -6.27 -8.79
C PRO A 244 20.41 -5.47 -7.54
N ILE A 245 19.49 -5.98 -6.74
CA ILE A 245 19.24 -5.51 -5.37
C ILE A 245 20.55 -5.60 -4.58
N VAL A 246 20.78 -4.64 -3.70
CA VAL A 246 21.94 -4.62 -2.80
C VAL A 246 21.51 -4.66 -1.34
N ILE A 247 22.05 -5.63 -0.60
CA ILE A 247 21.86 -5.77 0.85
C ILE A 247 23.23 -5.93 1.48
N THR A 248 23.58 -5.02 2.40
CA THR A 248 24.89 -5.06 3.05
C THR A 248 25.03 -6.33 3.89
N GLY A 249 25.99 -7.17 3.53
CA GLY A 249 26.32 -8.42 4.22
C GLY A 249 25.58 -9.65 3.68
N ASP A 250 24.72 -9.52 2.67
CA ASP A 250 23.96 -10.64 2.11
C ASP A 250 24.22 -10.80 0.60
N PRO A 251 24.84 -11.91 0.16
CA PRO A 251 25.06 -12.17 -1.25
C PRO A 251 23.81 -12.73 -1.96
N THR A 252 22.74 -13.10 -1.24
CA THR A 252 21.52 -13.65 -1.81
C THR A 252 20.40 -12.63 -1.70
N THR A 253 19.99 -12.03 -2.82
CA THR A 253 19.10 -10.85 -2.81
C THR A 253 17.73 -11.08 -3.43
N GLY A 254 17.47 -12.27 -3.97
CA GLY A 254 16.17 -12.63 -4.54
C GLY A 254 16.27 -13.82 -5.48
N ASN A 255 15.26 -13.95 -6.35
CA ASN A 255 15.01 -15.10 -7.22
C ASN A 255 14.73 -14.69 -8.67
N ALA A 256 15.26 -13.53 -9.09
CA ALA A 256 15.08 -13.05 -10.45
C ALA A 256 15.59 -14.08 -11.48
N LEU A 257 15.00 -14.01 -12.66
CA LEU A 257 15.40 -14.75 -13.83
C LEU A 257 16.05 -13.81 -14.84
N GLN A 258 17.06 -14.33 -15.53
CA GLN A 258 17.58 -13.72 -16.74
C GLN A 258 17.17 -14.56 -17.93
N ASN A 259 16.61 -13.90 -18.94
CA ASN A 259 16.36 -14.46 -20.25
C ASN A 259 17.50 -14.05 -21.19
N LEU A 260 18.18 -15.03 -21.77
CA LEU A 260 19.21 -14.82 -22.77
C LEU A 260 18.74 -15.41 -24.10
N ALA A 261 18.24 -14.56 -25.00
CA ALA A 261 17.76 -14.95 -26.31
C ALA A 261 16.71 -16.08 -26.30
N GLY A 262 15.75 -16.01 -25.37
CA GLY A 262 14.65 -16.97 -25.21
C GLY A 262 14.93 -18.12 -24.24
N VAL A 263 16.08 -18.13 -23.57
CA VAL A 263 16.45 -19.13 -22.56
C VAL A 263 16.45 -18.48 -21.18
N TYR A 264 15.48 -18.86 -20.35
CA TYR A 264 15.41 -18.44 -18.95
C TYR A 264 16.35 -19.26 -18.07
N GLY A 265 17.04 -18.57 -17.16
CA GLY A 265 17.79 -19.17 -16.06
C GLY A 265 17.82 -18.24 -14.85
N PRO A 266 18.19 -18.75 -13.66
CA PRO A 266 18.30 -17.90 -12.47
C PRO A 266 19.37 -16.83 -12.67
N ALA A 267 19.09 -15.62 -12.20
CA ALA A 267 20.03 -14.52 -12.16
C ALA A 267 21.05 -14.77 -11.03
N MET A 268 22.18 -15.38 -11.38
CA MET A 268 23.23 -15.74 -10.41
C MET A 268 24.35 -14.71 -10.38
N ASP A 269 24.82 -14.33 -9.19
CA ASP A 269 26.11 -13.66 -9.07
C ASP A 269 27.23 -14.60 -9.51
N GLY A 270 28.10 -14.13 -10.42
CA GLY A 270 29.13 -14.97 -11.03
C GLY A 270 30.29 -15.34 -10.11
N GLY A 271 30.43 -14.63 -8.98
CA GLY A 271 31.51 -14.82 -8.00
C GLY A 271 31.05 -15.68 -6.84
N SER A 272 29.99 -15.27 -6.14
CA SER A 272 29.43 -15.99 -4.99
C SER A 272 28.58 -17.19 -5.39
N GLY A 273 28.06 -17.23 -6.64
CA GLY A 273 27.17 -18.29 -7.09
C GLY A 273 25.82 -18.28 -6.35
N THR A 274 25.36 -17.11 -5.92
CA THR A 274 24.11 -16.90 -5.18
C THR A 274 23.06 -16.19 -6.04
N PRO A 275 21.76 -16.50 -5.86
CA PRO A 275 20.70 -15.91 -6.67
C PRO A 275 20.46 -14.45 -6.28
N GLN A 276 20.08 -13.65 -7.28
CA GLN A 276 19.91 -12.21 -7.17
C GLN A 276 18.46 -11.81 -7.44
N GLY A 277 17.98 -10.76 -6.78
CA GLY A 277 16.71 -10.10 -7.11
C GLY A 277 16.95 -8.78 -7.84
N MET A 278 15.91 -8.27 -8.51
CA MET A 278 15.95 -7.01 -9.24
C MET A 278 15.11 -5.94 -8.53
N PRO A 279 15.64 -4.72 -8.32
CA PRO A 279 14.87 -3.65 -7.73
C PRO A 279 13.85 -3.15 -8.77
N PHE A 280 12.62 -2.92 -8.34
CA PHE A 280 11.58 -2.24 -9.11
C PHE A 280 10.49 -1.74 -8.18
N GLN A 281 9.73 -0.76 -8.66
CA GLN A 281 8.63 -0.15 -7.92
C GLN A 281 7.38 -0.15 -8.78
N VAL A 282 6.24 -0.50 -8.18
CA VAL A 282 4.95 -0.60 -8.87
C VAL A 282 4.02 0.43 -8.26
N TYR A 283 3.44 1.26 -9.11
CA TYR A 283 2.49 2.29 -8.72
C TYR A 283 1.13 1.97 -9.34
N GLY A 284 0.07 2.16 -8.57
CA GLY A 284 -1.28 1.90 -9.03
C GLY A 284 -2.36 2.53 -8.16
N ASP A 285 -3.55 2.58 -8.74
CA ASP A 285 -4.78 3.01 -8.08
C ASP A 285 -5.63 1.75 -7.77
N PRO A 286 -6.25 1.62 -6.59
CA PRO A 286 -7.07 0.44 -6.28
C PRO A 286 -8.26 0.27 -7.24
N ILE A 287 -8.54 -0.96 -7.69
CA ILE A 287 -9.73 -1.32 -8.49
C ILE A 287 -10.81 -1.82 -7.54
N GLY A 288 -11.95 -1.13 -7.49
CA GLY A 288 -13.22 -1.66 -6.97
C GLY A 288 -13.19 -2.44 -5.64
N GLY A 289 -13.42 -1.74 -4.52
CA GLY A 289 -14.19 -2.32 -3.41
C GLY A 289 -13.47 -3.21 -2.41
N GLY A 290 -12.19 -2.96 -2.12
CA GLY A 290 -11.60 -3.32 -0.83
C GLY A 290 -11.40 -2.06 -0.03
N GLY A 291 -12.43 -1.62 0.69
CA GLY A 291 -12.31 -0.44 1.52
C GLY A 291 -11.14 -0.59 2.50
N GLY A 292 -10.31 0.44 2.57
CA GLY A 292 -9.27 0.48 3.59
C GLY A 292 -9.90 0.60 4.97
N ALA A 293 -9.24 0.05 5.99
CA ALA A 293 -9.61 0.33 7.37
C ALA A 293 -9.65 1.86 7.57
N CYS A 294 -10.77 2.36 8.05
CA CYS A 294 -11.01 3.76 8.30
C CYS A 294 -11.78 3.93 9.60
N GLN A 295 -11.71 5.13 10.16
CA GLN A 295 -12.41 5.47 11.38
C GLN A 295 -12.85 6.93 11.39
N GLU A 296 -13.90 7.21 12.15
CA GLU A 296 -14.29 8.55 12.57
C GLU A 296 -14.32 8.56 14.10
N GLU A 297 -13.74 9.58 14.73
CA GLU A 297 -13.66 9.67 16.18
C GLU A 297 -14.01 11.06 16.67
N ASN A 298 -14.76 11.12 17.78
CA ASN A 298 -14.87 12.30 18.63
C ASN A 298 -14.28 11.92 20.00
N PRO A 299 -12.99 12.22 20.25
CA PRO A 299 -12.22 11.58 21.29
C PRO A 299 -12.59 12.05 22.70
N ASN A 300 -12.35 11.19 23.68
CA ASN A 300 -12.49 11.52 25.08
C ASN A 300 -11.35 12.45 25.55
N ASP A 301 -11.68 13.56 26.21
CA ASP A 301 -10.69 14.49 26.78
C ASP A 301 -10.42 14.26 28.28
N GLY A 302 -11.06 13.26 28.88
CA GLY A 302 -10.94 12.86 30.28
C GLY A 302 -11.63 13.82 31.26
N THR A 303 -12.35 14.85 30.79
CA THR A 303 -13.05 15.79 31.66
C THR A 303 -14.39 15.25 32.14
N PHE A 304 -15.01 14.36 31.36
CA PHE A 304 -16.30 13.73 31.64
C PHE A 304 -17.37 14.78 32.03
N GLU A 305 -17.46 15.87 31.28
CA GLU A 305 -18.17 17.07 31.71
C GLU A 305 -19.70 16.92 31.74
N ASN A 306 -20.28 16.07 30.88
CA ASN A 306 -21.72 15.86 30.82
C ASN A 306 -22.07 14.52 30.14
N GLY A 307 -23.33 14.09 30.22
CA GLY A 307 -23.82 12.91 29.50
C GLY A 307 -25.31 12.95 29.20
N PHE A 308 -25.70 12.35 28.08
CA PHE A 308 -27.09 12.24 27.62
C PHE A 308 -27.60 10.82 27.79
N ASN A 309 -28.84 10.67 28.26
CA ASN A 309 -29.35 9.36 28.65
C ASN A 309 -29.50 8.45 27.43
N CYS A 310 -28.92 7.26 27.52
CA CYS A 310 -28.94 6.22 26.49
C CYS A 310 -29.40 4.87 27.09
N SER A 311 -30.06 4.90 28.24
CA SER A 311 -30.43 3.68 28.95
C SER A 311 -31.59 2.96 28.27
N SER A 312 -31.44 1.64 28.08
CA SER A 312 -32.51 0.74 27.63
C SER A 312 -33.70 0.66 28.61
N ALA A 313 -33.49 1.08 29.87
CA ALA A 313 -34.52 1.18 30.90
C ALA A 313 -35.21 2.56 30.94
N SER A 314 -34.93 3.44 29.98
CA SER A 314 -35.54 4.76 29.85
C SER A 314 -36.23 4.95 28.49
N ALA A 315 -37.01 6.02 28.34
CA ALA A 315 -37.59 6.42 27.06
C ALA A 315 -36.67 7.38 26.26
N PHE A 316 -35.57 7.81 26.86
CA PHE A 316 -34.59 8.67 26.21
C PHE A 316 -33.62 7.81 25.39
N MET A 317 -33.30 8.30 24.20
CA MET A 317 -32.33 7.67 23.30
C MET A 317 -31.32 8.72 22.90
N THR A 318 -30.04 8.37 22.79
CA THR A 318 -28.99 9.31 22.36
C THR A 318 -28.31 8.75 21.13
N ALA A 319 -28.26 9.55 20.07
CA ALA A 319 -27.63 9.21 18.81
C ALA A 319 -26.55 10.24 18.46
N ASN A 320 -25.46 9.75 17.88
CA ASN A 320 -24.37 10.56 17.35
C ASN A 320 -24.27 10.32 15.84
N ASP A 321 -23.84 11.32 15.08
CA ASP A 321 -23.75 11.16 13.64
C ASP A 321 -22.50 10.37 13.22
N VAL A 322 -22.58 9.85 12.00
CA VAL A 322 -21.47 9.26 11.27
C VAL A 322 -21.46 9.87 9.88
N THR A 323 -20.29 10.34 9.45
CA THR A 323 -20.11 10.94 8.13
C THR A 323 -19.46 9.94 7.19
N VAL A 324 -20.19 9.57 6.13
CA VAL A 324 -19.62 8.84 5.00
C VAL A 324 -19.05 9.85 4.01
N ALA A 325 -17.77 9.75 3.65
CA ALA A 325 -17.17 10.73 2.77
C ALA A 325 -17.72 10.64 1.34
N ALA A 326 -17.47 11.69 0.55
CA ALA A 326 -17.92 11.72 -0.84
C ALA A 326 -17.19 10.63 -1.66
N GLY A 327 -17.96 9.83 -2.38
CA GLY A 327 -17.40 8.83 -3.30
C GLY A 327 -16.96 7.53 -2.61
N GLU A 328 -17.46 7.22 -1.43
CA GLU A 328 -17.26 5.94 -0.73
C GLU A 328 -18.51 5.51 0.05
N ASP A 329 -18.61 4.22 0.38
CA ASP A 329 -19.50 3.64 1.38
C ASP A 329 -18.69 3.37 2.65
N PHE A 330 -19.32 3.42 3.82
CA PHE A 330 -18.68 3.05 5.09
C PHE A 330 -19.32 1.79 5.66
N GLU A 331 -18.56 0.70 5.81
CA GLU A 331 -19.00 -0.52 6.48
C GLU A 331 -18.48 -0.53 7.92
N LEU A 332 -19.37 -0.21 8.87
CA LEU A 332 -19.07 -0.19 10.30
C LEU A 332 -18.89 -1.62 10.83
N THR A 333 -17.79 -1.88 11.55
CA THR A 333 -17.48 -3.19 12.16
C THR A 333 -17.27 -3.11 13.66
N ASN A 334 -16.76 -1.98 14.17
CA ASN A 334 -16.44 -1.79 15.57
C ASN A 334 -16.88 -0.42 16.08
N ILE A 335 -17.28 -0.37 17.35
CA ILE A 335 -17.71 0.85 18.03
C ILE A 335 -16.97 0.95 19.36
N THR A 336 -16.36 2.09 19.64
CA THR A 336 -15.92 2.45 20.99
C THR A 336 -16.79 3.59 21.51
N ALA A 337 -17.27 3.50 22.75
CA ALA A 337 -18.10 4.53 23.37
C ALA A 337 -17.75 4.71 24.86
N SER A 338 -17.83 5.95 25.34
CA SER A 338 -17.68 6.27 26.77
C SER A 338 -19.05 6.44 27.42
N ILE A 339 -19.34 5.63 28.44
CA ILE A 339 -20.67 5.53 29.06
C ILE A 339 -20.59 5.72 30.59
N PHE A 340 -21.33 6.68 31.13
CA PHE A 340 -21.62 6.77 32.56
C PHE A 340 -22.57 5.65 32.99
N ALA A 341 -22.11 4.75 33.83
CA ALA A 341 -22.95 3.72 34.44
C ALA A 341 -22.27 3.12 35.68
N ASN A 342 -23.08 2.82 36.69
CA ASN A 342 -22.61 2.09 37.86
C ASN A 342 -22.96 0.60 37.73
N GLY A 343 -22.01 -0.28 37.98
CA GLY A 343 -22.21 -1.74 37.91
C GLY A 343 -21.90 -2.38 36.56
N GLY A 344 -21.22 -1.65 35.66
CA GLY A 344 -20.79 -2.12 34.34
C GLY A 344 -21.94 -2.29 33.34
N ILE A 345 -21.59 -2.38 32.06
CA ILE A 345 -22.50 -2.59 30.94
C ILE A 345 -22.68 -4.09 30.69
N THR A 346 -23.94 -4.50 30.50
CA THR A 346 -24.33 -5.91 30.33
C THR A 346 -24.96 -6.22 28.98
N ASN A 347 -25.52 -5.21 28.31
CA ASN A 347 -26.05 -5.33 26.95
C ASN A 347 -25.99 -3.97 26.26
N VAL A 348 -25.76 -3.98 24.96
CA VAL A 348 -25.91 -2.83 24.07
C VAL A 348 -26.68 -3.28 22.83
N ASP A 349 -27.81 -2.65 22.56
CA ASP A 349 -28.48 -2.74 21.26
C ASP A 349 -28.07 -1.51 20.43
N VAL A 350 -27.81 -1.71 19.14
CA VAL A 350 -27.33 -0.66 18.22
C VAL A 350 -28.40 -0.39 17.18
N ASN A 351 -28.77 0.87 16.97
CA ASN A 351 -29.76 1.27 15.98
C ASN A 351 -29.17 2.31 15.02
N TYR A 352 -29.44 2.15 13.72
CA TYR A 352 -28.90 2.98 12.64
C TYR A 352 -30.04 3.75 11.97
N TYR A 353 -29.88 5.05 11.77
CA TYR A 353 -30.88 5.92 11.16
C TYR A 353 -30.32 6.67 9.96
N ASP A 354 -31.18 6.95 8.97
CA ASP A 354 -30.89 7.94 7.94
C ASP A 354 -30.88 9.37 8.54
N ASP A 355 -30.27 10.32 7.83
CA ASP A 355 -30.34 11.72 8.21
C ASP A 355 -31.65 12.37 7.76
N ALA A 356 -32.28 13.10 8.68
CA ALA A 356 -33.44 13.94 8.48
C ALA A 356 -33.13 15.40 8.82
N ALA A 357 -32.30 16.02 7.98
CA ALA A 357 -31.90 17.43 8.08
C ALA A 357 -31.10 17.75 9.35
N GLY A 358 -30.05 16.95 9.61
CA GLY A 358 -29.17 17.11 10.77
C GLY A 358 -29.76 16.53 12.07
N LEU A 359 -30.67 15.57 11.94
CA LEU A 359 -31.27 14.82 13.06
C LEU A 359 -31.52 13.37 12.61
N PRO A 360 -31.57 12.39 13.53
CA PRO A 360 -31.96 11.03 13.18
C PRO A 360 -33.36 10.96 12.55
N GLY A 361 -33.47 10.25 11.43
CA GLY A 361 -34.69 10.05 10.66
C GLY A 361 -35.32 8.67 10.84
N ASN A 362 -35.48 7.94 9.73
CA ASN A 362 -36.00 6.58 9.69
C ASN A 362 -34.94 5.58 10.18
N LEU A 363 -35.38 4.58 10.93
CA LEU A 363 -34.54 3.42 11.26
C LEU A 363 -34.24 2.61 9.98
N ILE A 364 -32.97 2.50 9.64
CA ILE A 364 -32.46 1.78 8.45
C ILE A 364 -31.81 0.44 8.80
N GLY A 365 -31.50 0.21 10.07
CA GLY A 365 -30.98 -1.06 10.56
C GLY A 365 -30.89 -1.10 12.08
N SER A 366 -30.75 -2.30 12.63
CA SER A 366 -30.61 -2.50 14.07
C SER A 366 -29.91 -3.83 14.35
N GLN A 367 -29.14 -3.87 15.43
CA GLN A 367 -28.54 -5.07 16.00
C GLN A 367 -28.90 -5.17 17.48
N ALA A 368 -29.53 -6.28 17.87
CA ALA A 368 -29.72 -6.60 19.28
C ALA A 368 -28.46 -7.29 19.83
N SER A 369 -28.08 -6.94 21.07
CA SER A 369 -26.99 -7.56 21.82
C SER A 369 -25.66 -7.59 21.04
N ALA A 370 -25.11 -6.41 20.73
CA ALA A 370 -23.76 -6.31 20.19
C ALA A 370 -22.73 -6.96 21.14
N THR A 371 -21.69 -7.54 20.55
CA THR A 371 -20.65 -8.24 21.32
C THR A 371 -19.81 -7.19 22.03
N ILE A 372 -19.82 -7.20 23.37
CA ILE A 372 -18.93 -6.37 24.17
C ILE A 372 -17.59 -7.12 24.28
N ASP A 373 -16.58 -6.65 23.56
CA ASP A 373 -15.25 -7.28 23.54
C ASP A 373 -14.43 -6.86 24.75
N ASN A 374 -14.54 -5.58 25.12
CA ASN A 374 -13.84 -4.99 26.25
C ASN A 374 -14.70 -3.95 26.96
N GLN A 375 -14.45 -3.77 28.25
CA GLN A 375 -14.98 -2.68 29.04
C GLN A 375 -13.98 -2.32 30.14
N THR A 376 -13.59 -1.04 30.19
CA THR A 376 -12.69 -0.53 31.23
C THR A 376 -13.27 0.70 31.90
N VAL A 377 -13.15 0.79 33.23
CA VAL A 377 -13.47 2.04 33.95
C VAL A 377 -12.32 3.02 33.77
N ILE A 378 -12.55 4.11 33.03
CA ILE A 378 -11.54 5.11 32.67
C ILE A 378 -11.60 6.37 33.55
N GLY A 379 -12.62 6.51 34.38
CA GLY A 379 -12.76 7.63 35.31
C GLY A 379 -14.08 7.61 36.05
N ASN A 380 -14.39 8.71 36.73
CA ASN A 380 -15.67 8.93 37.38
C ASN A 380 -16.01 10.42 37.40
N ASN A 381 -17.30 10.73 37.31
CA ASN A 381 -17.85 12.06 37.59
C ASN A 381 -19.33 11.92 37.98
N PHE A 382 -19.91 12.92 38.65
CA PHE A 382 -21.32 12.92 39.08
C PHE A 382 -21.76 11.72 39.95
N GLY A 383 -20.81 11.00 40.55
CA GLY A 383 -21.10 9.77 41.30
C GLY A 383 -21.33 8.53 40.42
N PHE A 384 -20.97 8.61 39.14
CA PHE A 384 -20.98 7.51 38.19
C PHE A 384 -19.54 7.16 37.76
N ASP A 385 -19.28 5.87 37.62
CA ASP A 385 -18.11 5.39 36.88
C ASP A 385 -18.31 5.64 35.37
N VAL A 386 -17.22 5.96 34.67
CA VAL A 386 -17.20 6.06 33.22
C VAL A 386 -16.57 4.81 32.65
N ASN A 387 -17.36 4.05 31.90
CA ASN A 387 -16.97 2.80 31.25
C ASN A 387 -16.67 3.10 29.79
N GLU A 388 -15.45 2.87 29.34
CA GLU A 388 -15.13 2.78 27.92
C GLU A 388 -15.43 1.36 27.47
N ILE A 389 -16.37 1.22 26.54
CA ILE A 389 -16.79 -0.06 25.98
C ILE A 389 -16.31 -0.15 24.53
N GLU A 390 -15.79 -1.32 24.17
CA GLU A 390 -15.44 -1.68 22.79
C GLU A 390 -16.40 -2.79 22.34
N LEU A 391 -17.05 -2.56 21.20
CA LEU A 391 -18.09 -3.42 20.66
C LEU A 391 -17.68 -3.92 19.28
N THR A 392 -17.89 -5.21 19.01
CA THR A 392 -17.96 -5.75 17.66
C THR A 392 -19.42 -5.81 17.21
N VAL A 393 -19.72 -5.18 16.08
CA VAL A 393 -21.03 -5.20 15.43
C VAL A 393 -21.04 -6.14 14.23
N THR A 394 -22.23 -6.61 13.85
CA THR A 394 -22.41 -7.23 12.53
C THR A 394 -22.17 -6.15 11.49
N PRO A 395 -21.31 -6.36 10.48
CA PRO A 395 -20.98 -5.34 9.49
C PRO A 395 -22.24 -4.68 8.93
N PHE A 396 -22.31 -3.34 9.05
CA PHE A 396 -23.43 -2.54 8.58
C PHE A 396 -22.93 -1.46 7.62
N THR A 397 -23.44 -1.47 6.40
CA THR A 397 -23.00 -0.53 5.35
C THR A 397 -23.88 0.72 5.34
N PHE A 398 -23.25 1.86 5.61
CA PHE A 398 -23.77 3.19 5.30
C PHE A 398 -23.37 3.55 3.88
N ALA A 399 -24.35 3.66 3.00
CA ALA A 399 -24.11 3.99 1.60
C ALA A 399 -23.76 5.47 1.45
N GLY A 400 -22.68 5.81 0.76
CA GLY A 400 -22.39 7.19 0.44
C GLY A 400 -22.93 7.62 -0.91
N GLN A 401 -22.42 8.74 -1.40
CA GLN A 401 -22.73 9.25 -2.73
C GLN A 401 -21.52 9.95 -3.35
N ALA A 402 -21.48 10.02 -4.68
CA ALA A 402 -20.44 10.76 -5.37
C ALA A 402 -20.59 12.28 -5.15
N GLY A 403 -19.47 12.95 -4.91
CA GLY A 403 -19.38 14.42 -4.93
C GLY A 403 -19.93 15.16 -3.70
N SER A 404 -20.46 14.48 -2.69
CA SER A 404 -20.83 15.07 -1.40
C SER A 404 -20.84 14.02 -0.28
N PRO A 405 -20.44 14.38 0.96
CA PRO A 405 -20.56 13.47 2.09
C PRO A 405 -22.03 13.19 2.42
N THR A 406 -22.28 12.07 3.11
CA THR A 406 -23.61 11.66 3.55
C THR A 406 -23.59 11.44 5.06
N THR A 407 -24.58 11.98 5.76
CA THR A 407 -24.71 11.84 7.21
C THR A 407 -25.69 10.71 7.54
N TYR A 408 -25.37 9.92 8.56
CA TYR A 408 -26.25 8.95 9.20
C TYR A 408 -26.14 9.09 10.71
N TRP A 409 -26.95 8.35 11.47
CA TRP A 409 -26.95 8.43 12.94
C TRP A 409 -26.90 7.04 13.58
N VAL A 410 -26.07 6.90 14.61
CA VAL A 410 -25.90 5.68 15.41
C VAL A 410 -26.40 5.94 16.83
N GLU A 411 -27.39 5.17 17.26
CA GLU A 411 -27.93 5.16 18.62
C GLU A 411 -27.51 3.89 19.35
N LEU A 412 -27.15 4.02 20.62
CA LEU A 412 -26.85 2.90 21.50
C LEU A 412 -27.89 2.84 22.62
N SER A 413 -28.61 1.73 22.72
CA SER A 413 -29.51 1.44 23.82
C SER A 413 -28.79 0.55 24.84
N VAL A 414 -28.41 1.12 25.98
CA VAL A 414 -27.42 0.55 26.89
C VAL A 414 -28.07 0.05 28.19
N THR A 415 -27.76 -1.20 28.57
CA THR A 415 -28.22 -1.82 29.82
C THR A 415 -27.06 -1.96 30.80
N ASP A 416 -27.15 -1.30 31.96
CA ASP A 416 -26.21 -1.50 33.08
C ASP A 416 -26.57 -2.73 33.93
N GLY A 417 -25.62 -3.24 34.71
CA GLY A 417 -25.83 -4.41 35.56
C GLY A 417 -26.90 -4.25 36.65
N GLY A 418 -27.30 -3.02 36.95
CA GLY A 418 -28.38 -2.70 37.87
C GLY A 418 -29.74 -2.42 37.20
N ALA A 419 -29.80 -2.34 35.87
CA ALA A 419 -30.96 -1.89 35.10
C ALA A 419 -31.61 -0.61 35.66
N THR A 420 -30.77 0.38 36.02
CA THR A 420 -31.18 1.51 36.87
C THR A 420 -31.84 2.66 36.12
N GLY A 421 -31.84 2.64 34.79
CA GLY A 421 -32.30 3.77 33.95
C GLY A 421 -31.33 4.95 33.95
N SER A 422 -30.25 4.89 34.73
CA SER A 422 -29.27 5.96 34.92
C SER A 422 -27.97 5.65 34.16
N VAL A 423 -28.11 5.50 32.84
CA VAL A 423 -27.00 5.23 31.92
C VAL A 423 -26.93 6.36 30.91
N PHE A 424 -25.76 6.97 30.75
CA PHE A 424 -25.60 8.16 29.92
C PHE A 424 -24.39 8.04 29.01
N TRP A 425 -24.55 8.35 27.73
CA TRP A 425 -23.45 8.53 26.81
C TRP A 425 -22.70 9.80 27.18
N VAL A 426 -21.39 9.72 27.39
CA VAL A 426 -20.55 10.89 27.63
C VAL A 426 -20.63 11.82 26.43
N VAL A 427 -20.84 13.10 26.69
CA VAL A 427 -20.76 14.17 25.69
C VAL A 427 -19.71 15.20 26.13
N THR A 428 -19.14 15.90 25.15
CA THR A 428 -18.08 16.90 25.32
C THR A 428 -18.32 18.12 24.44
N SER A 429 -17.80 19.25 24.90
CA SER A 429 -17.74 20.55 24.24
C SER A 429 -16.34 20.90 23.77
N SER A 430 -15.34 20.06 24.07
CA SER A 430 -13.96 20.29 23.66
C SER A 430 -13.72 19.96 22.18
N THR A 431 -14.47 19.01 21.64
CA THR A 431 -14.46 18.60 20.24
C THR A 431 -15.90 18.37 19.74
N MET A 432 -16.11 18.61 18.45
CA MET A 432 -17.39 18.40 17.76
C MET A 432 -17.09 17.95 16.34
N VAL A 433 -17.62 16.80 15.95
CA VAL A 433 -17.43 16.18 14.64
C VAL A 433 -18.81 16.08 14.01
N GLY A 434 -19.00 16.67 12.83
CA GLY A 434 -20.32 16.67 12.22
C GLY A 434 -21.35 17.50 13.00
N ASN A 435 -22.41 16.84 13.47
CA ASN A 435 -23.54 17.48 14.16
C ASN A 435 -23.47 17.22 15.68
N PRO A 436 -24.03 18.12 16.51
CA PRO A 436 -24.16 17.84 17.95
C PRO A 436 -24.98 16.57 18.22
N SER A 437 -24.73 15.90 19.36
CA SER A 437 -25.50 14.72 19.76
C SER A 437 -27.00 15.00 19.78
N ALA A 438 -27.77 14.13 19.15
CA ALA A 438 -29.22 14.16 19.19
C ALA A 438 -29.75 13.33 20.36
N GLN A 439 -30.79 13.82 21.01
CA GLN A 439 -31.53 13.06 22.02
C GLN A 439 -33.01 12.97 21.64
N PHE A 440 -33.58 11.78 21.80
CA PHE A 440 -35.00 11.55 21.69
C PHE A 440 -35.68 11.80 23.04
N ASP A 441 -36.58 12.78 23.08
CA ASP A 441 -37.56 12.97 24.15
C ASP A 441 -38.92 13.24 23.52
N ALA A 442 -39.67 12.18 23.26
CA ALA A 442 -40.88 12.14 22.42
C ALA A 442 -40.68 12.56 20.94
N ALA A 443 -39.58 13.25 20.62
CA ALA A 443 -39.08 13.53 19.27
C ALA A 443 -37.54 13.73 19.34
N TRP A 444 -36.87 13.53 18.20
CA TRP A 444 -35.45 13.86 18.07
C TRP A 444 -35.24 15.36 18.13
N GLY A 445 -34.23 15.79 18.88
CA GLY A 445 -33.77 17.17 18.93
C GLY A 445 -32.34 17.27 19.44
N ILE A 446 -31.77 18.47 19.31
CA ILE A 446 -30.46 18.80 19.85
C ILE A 446 -30.66 19.48 21.22
N PRO A 447 -30.42 18.78 22.35
CA PRO A 447 -30.62 19.35 23.68
C PRO A 447 -29.59 20.46 24.00
N ASP A 448 -28.36 20.33 23.49
CA ASP A 448 -27.32 21.34 23.61
C ASP A 448 -26.49 21.39 22.30
N PRO A 449 -26.49 22.52 21.56
CA PRO A 449 -25.76 22.63 20.29
C PRO A 449 -24.23 22.76 20.46
N LEU A 450 -23.73 22.78 21.70
CA LEU A 450 -22.31 22.84 22.01
C LEU A 450 -21.74 21.50 22.47
N MET A 451 -22.56 20.45 22.53
CA MET A 451 -22.17 19.15 23.07
C MET A 451 -22.30 18.06 22.01
N ASP A 452 -21.27 17.24 21.90
CA ASP A 452 -21.20 16.12 20.98
C ASP A 452 -20.69 14.86 21.70
N GLY A 453 -21.04 13.69 21.20
CA GLY A 453 -20.85 12.42 21.89
C GLY A 453 -19.43 11.93 21.76
N VAL A 454 -18.94 11.26 22.80
CA VAL A 454 -17.60 10.66 22.77
C VAL A 454 -17.69 9.25 22.20
N TYR A 455 -17.10 9.05 21.02
CA TYR A 455 -17.19 7.80 20.27
C TYR A 455 -15.99 7.58 19.35
N ILE A 456 -15.84 6.33 18.90
CA ILE A 456 -15.03 5.94 17.73
C ILE A 456 -15.87 4.96 16.89
N TRP A 457 -16.06 5.28 15.62
CA TRP A 457 -16.61 4.40 14.60
C TRP A 457 -15.45 3.79 13.81
N GLU A 458 -15.33 2.48 13.78
CA GLU A 458 -14.27 1.78 13.04
C GLU A 458 -14.87 0.82 12.02
N GLY A 459 -14.28 0.77 10.83
CA GLY A 459 -14.81 -0.03 9.73
C GLY A 459 -13.98 0.04 8.46
N ASN A 460 -14.62 -0.24 7.33
CA ASN A 460 -14.00 -0.22 6.00
C ASN A 460 -14.66 0.85 5.12
N CYS A 461 -13.85 1.73 4.51
CA CYS A 461 -14.33 2.77 3.60
C CYS A 461 -14.17 2.31 2.14
N ASN A 462 -15.26 1.87 1.51
CA ASN A 462 -15.30 1.27 0.19
C ASN A 462 -15.58 2.33 -0.90
N PRO A 463 -14.65 2.67 -1.81
CA PRO A 463 -14.91 3.66 -2.84
C PRO A 463 -16.12 3.31 -3.72
N LEU A 464 -16.98 4.29 -4.01
CA LEU A 464 -18.09 4.27 -4.97
C LEU A 464 -17.56 4.34 -6.40
N GLY A 465 -16.67 3.42 -6.75
CA GLY A 465 -16.27 3.16 -8.11
C GLY A 465 -17.23 2.16 -8.74
N VAL A 466 -17.60 2.37 -10.01
CA VAL A 466 -18.08 1.24 -10.80
C VAL A 466 -16.86 0.36 -10.97
N SER A 467 -16.84 -0.81 -10.34
CA SER A 467 -15.89 -1.84 -10.73
C SER A 467 -16.01 -1.98 -12.24
N ASP A 468 -14.88 -1.85 -12.95
CA ASP A 468 -14.80 -2.48 -14.25
C ASP A 468 -15.29 -3.90 -14.01
N ASN A 469 -16.37 -4.28 -14.69
CA ASN A 469 -16.90 -5.63 -14.57
C ASN A 469 -15.83 -6.54 -15.19
N ALA A 470 -14.79 -6.87 -14.43
CA ALA A 470 -13.70 -7.70 -14.89
C ALA A 470 -14.19 -9.14 -14.70
N LEU A 471 -14.42 -9.83 -15.81
CA LEU A 471 -14.68 -11.26 -15.80
C LEU A 471 -13.44 -11.98 -15.28
N ALA A 472 -13.57 -12.69 -14.17
CA ALA A 472 -12.49 -13.49 -13.59
C ALA A 472 -11.92 -14.49 -14.60
N GLY A 473 -10.60 -14.47 -14.78
CA GLY A 473 -9.90 -15.34 -15.73
C GLY A 473 -10.08 -14.93 -17.21
N PHE A 474 -10.62 -13.75 -17.49
CA PHE A 474 -10.57 -13.14 -18.83
C PHE A 474 -9.35 -12.22 -18.94
N SER A 475 -8.59 -12.35 -20.03
CA SER A 475 -7.50 -11.45 -20.40
C SER A 475 -7.55 -11.10 -21.88
N TYR A 476 -6.96 -9.97 -22.25
CA TYR A 476 -6.91 -9.47 -23.61
C TYR A 476 -5.56 -8.77 -23.87
N TYR A 477 -4.93 -9.03 -25.00
CA TYR A 477 -3.61 -8.48 -25.35
C TYR A 477 -3.37 -8.47 -26.86
N PRO A 478 -2.44 -7.63 -27.38
CA PRO A 478 -1.81 -6.52 -26.67
C PRO A 478 -2.78 -5.34 -26.49
N ASN A 479 -2.55 -4.49 -25.49
CA ASN A 479 -3.20 -3.20 -25.33
C ASN A 479 -2.14 -2.18 -24.88
N PRO A 480 -1.78 -1.16 -25.68
CA PRO A 480 -2.40 -0.76 -26.96
C PRO A 480 -2.27 -1.77 -28.10
N VAL A 481 -3.31 -1.88 -28.93
CA VAL A 481 -3.41 -2.81 -30.04
C VAL A 481 -3.14 -2.11 -31.37
N THR A 482 -2.37 -2.75 -32.25
CA THR A 482 -2.21 -2.30 -33.65
C THR A 482 -3.26 -2.95 -34.55
N ASP A 483 -3.21 -4.26 -34.78
CA ASP A 483 -4.13 -4.89 -35.75
C ASP A 483 -5.01 -5.99 -35.17
N VAL A 484 -4.47 -6.83 -34.28
CA VAL A 484 -5.18 -8.00 -33.75
C VAL A 484 -5.14 -7.95 -32.23
N LEU A 485 -6.32 -8.03 -31.62
CA LEU A 485 -6.49 -8.18 -30.18
C LEU A 485 -6.83 -9.64 -29.87
N SER A 486 -5.92 -10.33 -29.20
CA SER A 486 -6.12 -11.69 -28.70
C SER A 486 -6.86 -11.67 -27.37
N LEU A 487 -7.83 -12.56 -27.21
CA LEU A 487 -8.66 -12.74 -26.03
C LEU A 487 -8.49 -14.14 -25.48
N LYS A 488 -8.48 -14.27 -24.15
CA LYS A 488 -8.42 -15.56 -23.45
C LYS A 488 -9.37 -15.52 -22.27
N ALA A 489 -10.08 -16.62 -22.01
CA ALA A 489 -10.97 -16.77 -20.88
C ALA A 489 -10.87 -18.18 -20.27
N ALA A 490 -11.17 -18.30 -18.98
CA ALA A 490 -11.32 -19.60 -18.30
C ALA A 490 -12.55 -20.41 -18.79
N SER A 491 -13.52 -19.76 -19.44
CA SER A 491 -14.73 -20.37 -20.00
C SER A 491 -15.00 -19.82 -21.40
N ASN A 492 -15.97 -20.39 -22.11
CA ASN A 492 -16.28 -19.92 -23.47
C ASN A 492 -16.67 -18.45 -23.46
N ILE A 493 -15.95 -17.67 -24.28
CA ILE A 493 -16.33 -16.32 -24.66
C ILE A 493 -17.55 -16.47 -25.57
N GLU A 494 -18.69 -15.96 -25.14
CA GLU A 494 -19.95 -16.03 -25.88
C GLU A 494 -19.98 -14.95 -26.96
N ALA A 495 -19.73 -13.71 -26.56
CA ALA A 495 -19.78 -12.55 -27.44
C ALA A 495 -18.76 -11.50 -27.04
N VAL A 496 -18.33 -10.75 -28.05
CA VAL A 496 -17.44 -9.59 -27.93
C VAL A 496 -18.05 -8.44 -28.72
N SER A 497 -18.12 -7.26 -28.12
CA SER A 497 -18.56 -6.03 -28.78
C SER A 497 -17.59 -4.90 -28.45
N ILE A 498 -17.27 -4.06 -29.42
CA ILE A 498 -16.39 -2.91 -29.24
C ILE A 498 -17.18 -1.65 -29.57
N TYR A 499 -17.11 -0.66 -28.68
CA TYR A 499 -17.80 0.61 -28.78
C TYR A 499 -16.80 1.75 -28.85
N ASN A 500 -17.09 2.79 -29.64
CA ASN A 500 -16.36 4.05 -29.52
C ASN A 500 -16.82 4.84 -28.27
N LEU A 501 -16.14 5.95 -27.94
CA LEU A 501 -16.48 6.78 -26.78
C LEU A 501 -17.84 7.49 -26.87
N LEU A 502 -18.48 7.49 -28.04
CA LEU A 502 -19.86 7.99 -28.22
C LEU A 502 -20.91 6.89 -27.96
N GLY A 503 -20.49 5.68 -27.57
CA GLY A 503 -21.37 4.54 -27.31
C GLY A 503 -21.84 3.81 -28.57
N GLN A 504 -21.28 4.11 -29.75
CA GLN A 504 -21.62 3.42 -30.98
C GLN A 504 -20.85 2.10 -31.08
N GLU A 505 -21.56 0.99 -31.33
CA GLU A 505 -20.96 -0.32 -31.61
C GLU A 505 -20.23 -0.27 -32.96
N VAL A 506 -18.91 -0.44 -32.93
CA VAL A 506 -18.05 -0.43 -34.13
C VAL A 506 -17.68 -1.84 -34.59
N LEU A 507 -17.72 -2.82 -33.70
CA LEU A 507 -17.47 -4.22 -34.02
C LEU A 507 -18.25 -5.14 -33.07
N ARG A 508 -18.75 -6.25 -33.60
CA ARG A 508 -19.34 -7.33 -32.81
C ARG A 508 -18.96 -8.70 -33.38
N SER A 509 -18.66 -9.63 -32.50
CA SER A 509 -18.27 -11.01 -32.83
C SER A 509 -18.91 -12.01 -31.85
N GLU A 510 -19.40 -13.13 -32.36
CA GLU A 510 -19.78 -14.29 -31.56
C GLU A 510 -18.64 -15.30 -31.63
N VAL A 511 -18.13 -15.73 -30.47
CA VAL A 511 -16.84 -16.46 -30.39
C VAL A 511 -17.06 -17.95 -30.15
N GLY A 512 -17.74 -18.33 -29.06
CA GLY A 512 -18.00 -19.72 -28.72
C GLY A 512 -16.77 -20.55 -28.33
N ALA A 513 -15.67 -19.91 -27.90
CA ALA A 513 -14.38 -20.54 -27.58
C ALA A 513 -13.70 -19.85 -26.40
N THR A 514 -12.73 -20.52 -25.76
CA THR A 514 -11.94 -19.97 -24.64
C THR A 514 -10.84 -19.01 -25.09
N THR A 515 -10.56 -18.94 -26.39
CA THR A 515 -9.63 -17.98 -27.00
C THR A 515 -10.19 -17.43 -28.31
N SER A 516 -9.80 -16.21 -28.68
CA SER A 516 -10.20 -15.58 -29.94
C SER A 516 -9.25 -14.47 -30.36
N ASP A 517 -9.08 -14.27 -31.66
CA ASP A 517 -8.37 -13.13 -32.22
C ASP A 517 -9.36 -12.18 -32.90
N ILE A 518 -9.42 -10.94 -32.45
CA ILE A 518 -10.30 -9.91 -32.98
C ILE A 518 -9.49 -8.95 -33.86
N ASN A 519 -9.83 -8.87 -35.14
CA ASN A 519 -9.16 -7.97 -36.08
C ASN A 519 -9.72 -6.54 -35.98
N LEU A 520 -8.86 -5.59 -35.61
CA LEU A 520 -9.12 -4.18 -35.42
C LEU A 520 -8.44 -3.28 -36.47
N SER A 521 -7.84 -3.84 -37.51
CA SER A 521 -7.21 -3.06 -38.60
C SER A 521 -8.18 -2.11 -39.32
N GLY A 522 -9.50 -2.40 -39.25
CA GLY A 522 -10.55 -1.60 -39.88
C GLY A 522 -11.11 -0.45 -39.04
N ILE A 523 -10.70 -0.29 -37.77
CA ILE A 523 -11.15 0.79 -36.89
C ILE A 523 -10.07 1.86 -36.72
N ALA A 524 -10.47 3.12 -36.53
CA ALA A 524 -9.55 4.24 -36.42
C ALA A 524 -8.74 4.22 -35.12
N THR A 525 -7.56 4.83 -35.11
CA THR A 525 -6.77 5.12 -33.89
C THR A 525 -7.61 5.85 -32.85
N GLY A 526 -7.56 5.42 -31.58
CA GLY A 526 -8.31 6.03 -30.49
C GLY A 526 -8.63 5.06 -29.35
N ALA A 527 -9.32 5.57 -28.32
CA ALA A 527 -9.80 4.77 -27.21
C ALA A 527 -11.19 4.18 -27.51
N TYR A 528 -11.39 2.93 -27.10
CA TYR A 528 -12.64 2.19 -27.27
C TYR A 528 -12.97 1.41 -26.00
N VAL A 529 -14.22 0.98 -25.90
CA VAL A 529 -14.74 0.12 -24.84
C VAL A 529 -14.99 -1.27 -25.41
N LEU A 530 -14.27 -2.26 -24.91
CA LEU A 530 -14.46 -3.68 -25.16
C LEU A 530 -15.46 -4.24 -24.16
N LYS A 531 -16.55 -4.80 -24.65
CA LYS A 531 -17.54 -5.53 -23.87
C LYS A 531 -17.46 -7.01 -24.21
N VAL A 532 -17.26 -7.86 -23.22
CA VAL A 532 -17.14 -9.31 -23.40
C VAL A 532 -18.18 -10.03 -22.56
N THR A 533 -18.77 -11.10 -23.08
CA THR A 533 -19.68 -11.97 -22.32
C THR A 533 -19.08 -13.36 -22.19
N VAL A 534 -18.97 -13.88 -20.97
CA VAL A 534 -18.50 -15.24 -20.64
C VAL A 534 -19.45 -15.83 -19.61
N ASN A 535 -20.00 -17.03 -19.87
CA ASN A 535 -20.99 -17.71 -19.02
C ASN A 535 -22.19 -16.82 -18.64
N GLY A 536 -22.72 -16.05 -19.58
CA GLY A 536 -23.81 -15.08 -19.37
C GLY A 536 -23.44 -13.84 -18.56
N GLN A 537 -22.23 -13.77 -17.98
CA GLN A 537 -21.73 -12.57 -17.30
C GLN A 537 -21.04 -11.65 -18.29
N THR A 538 -21.23 -10.36 -18.13
CA THR A 538 -20.67 -9.35 -19.03
C THR A 538 -19.60 -8.55 -18.33
N GLY A 539 -18.43 -8.47 -18.96
CA GLY A 539 -17.36 -7.58 -18.57
C GLY A 539 -17.10 -6.44 -19.53
N THR A 540 -16.50 -5.38 -19.02
CA THR A 540 -16.19 -4.15 -19.78
C THR A 540 -14.76 -3.73 -19.53
N TYR A 541 -14.03 -3.42 -20.60
CA TYR A 541 -12.60 -3.13 -20.59
C TYR A 541 -12.28 -1.98 -21.53
N LYS A 542 -11.22 -1.22 -21.24
CA LYS A 542 -10.75 -0.15 -22.12
C LYS A 542 -9.66 -0.66 -23.06
N ILE A 543 -9.79 -0.40 -24.35
CA ILE A 543 -8.75 -0.72 -25.36
C ILE A 543 -8.27 0.56 -26.04
N LEU A 544 -6.97 0.62 -26.33
CA LEU A 544 -6.30 1.70 -27.06
C LEU A 544 -5.85 1.17 -28.42
N LYS A 545 -6.39 1.71 -29.51
CA LYS A 545 -5.99 1.39 -30.89
C LYS A 545 -4.97 2.43 -31.36
N ASN A 546 -3.81 1.97 -31.82
CA ASN A 546 -2.75 2.81 -32.41
C ASN A 546 -2.97 3.09 -33.90
#